data_AF-A0A4V3YUZ6-F1
#
_entry.id   AF-A0A4V3YUZ6-F1
#
_cell.length_a   1.000
_cell.length_b   1.000
_cell.length_c   1.000
_cell.angle_alpha   90.00
_cell.angle_beta   90.00
_cell.angle_gamma   90.00
#
_symmetry.space_group_name_H-M   'P 1'
#
loop_
_entity.id
_entity.type
_entity.pdbx_description
1 polymer ?
#
loop_
_entity_poly.entity_id
_entity_poly.type
_entity_poly.pdbx_seq_one_letter_code
_entity_poly.pdbx_strand_id
1 'polypeptide(L)'
;MTEGSAPSYDELAALVVSLQADLARALARIAELEAQVAKSSRNSAKPPSSDGLAKPPPKSLRKKTGRRPGGQLGHPGSTLRMVDDPDVRLRHEPGPCGGCGAS
;
A
#
# COMPACT_ATOMS: atom_id res chain seq x y z
N MET A 1 24.00 -39.03 -37.30
CA MET A 1 23.78 -39.12 -35.85
C MET A 1 25.10 -38.74 -35.22
N THR A 2 25.29 -37.48 -34.85
CA THR A 2 26.57 -37.02 -34.29
C THR A 2 26.70 -37.54 -32.87
N GLU A 3 27.57 -38.52 -32.68
CA GLU A 3 28.02 -39.00 -31.39
C GLU A 3 28.65 -37.82 -30.63
N GLY A 4 27.94 -37.33 -29.61
CA GLY A 4 28.49 -36.34 -28.71
C GLY A 4 29.57 -37.02 -27.87
N SER A 5 30.83 -36.64 -28.08
CA SER A 5 31.92 -36.96 -27.15
C SER A 5 31.50 -36.53 -25.75
N ALA A 6 31.74 -37.40 -24.75
CA ALA A 6 31.50 -37.03 -23.36
C ALA A 6 32.30 -35.77 -23.02
N PRO A 7 31.71 -34.78 -22.33
CA PRO A 7 32.42 -33.59 -21.94
C PRO A 7 33.60 -33.96 -21.05
N SER A 8 34.72 -33.27 -21.25
CA SER A 8 35.90 -33.44 -20.41
C SER A 8 35.61 -33.01 -18.96
N TYR A 9 36.42 -33.50 -18.03
CA TYR A 9 36.30 -33.11 -16.64
C TYR A 9 36.44 -31.59 -16.45
N ASP A 10 37.31 -30.94 -17.22
CA ASP A 10 37.53 -29.49 -17.16
C ASP A 10 36.31 -28.70 -17.66
N GLU A 11 35.63 -29.19 -18.70
CA GLU A 11 34.37 -28.59 -19.19
C GLU A 11 33.26 -28.68 -18.15
N LEU A 12 33.15 -29.83 -17.48
CA LEU A 12 32.20 -30.01 -16.39
C LEU A 12 32.54 -29.10 -15.20
N ALA A 13 33.82 -28.99 -14.84
CA ALA A 13 34.27 -28.11 -13.76
C ALA A 13 33.96 -26.63 -14.06
N ALA A 14 34.22 -26.18 -15.30
CA ALA A 14 33.90 -24.82 -15.73
C ALA A 14 32.38 -24.54 -15.67
N LEU A 15 31.55 -25.51 -16.11
CA LEU A 15 30.10 -25.39 -16.03
C LEU A 15 29.59 -25.36 -14.59
N VAL A 16 30.17 -26.14 -13.69
CA VAL A 16 29.81 -26.10 -12.26
C VAL A 16 30.11 -24.73 -11.66
N VAL A 17 31.27 -24.15 -11.97
CA VAL A 17 31.63 -22.81 -11.49
C VAL A 17 30.66 -21.75 -12.02
N SER A 18 30.29 -21.80 -13.31
CA SER A 18 29.33 -20.84 -13.87
C SER A 18 27.94 -20.98 -13.23
N LEU A 19 27.46 -22.22 -13.05
CA LEU A 19 26.17 -22.49 -12.43
C LEU A 19 26.14 -22.05 -10.96
N GLN A 20 27.23 -22.25 -10.21
CA GLN A 20 27.33 -21.77 -8.83
C GLN A 20 27.27 -20.24 -8.75
N ALA A 21 27.93 -19.53 -9.67
CA ALA A 21 27.88 -18.08 -9.73
C ALA A 21 26.48 -17.55 -10.05
N ASP A 22 25.78 -18.18 -10.99
CA ASP A 22 24.42 -17.81 -11.36
C ASP A 22 23.42 -18.11 -10.24
N LEU A 23 23.58 -19.27 -9.57
CA LEU A 23 22.76 -19.63 -8.42
C LEU A 23 22.96 -18.65 -7.26
N ALA A 24 24.20 -18.26 -6.96
CA ALA A 24 24.49 -17.26 -5.94
C ALA A 24 23.81 -15.91 -6.27
N ARG A 25 23.87 -15.48 -7.53
CA ARG A 25 23.21 -14.24 -8.00
C ARG A 25 21.69 -14.33 -7.89
N ALA A 26 21.10 -15.46 -8.30
CA ALA A 26 19.67 -15.69 -8.21
C ALA A 26 19.19 -15.68 -6.75
N LEU A 27 19.89 -16.39 -5.86
CA LEU A 27 19.55 -16.42 -4.43
C LEU A 27 19.66 -15.04 -3.79
N ALA A 28 20.69 -14.24 -4.12
CA ALA A 28 20.81 -12.87 -3.63
C ALA A 28 19.62 -12.01 -4.07
N ARG A 29 19.19 -12.13 -5.33
CA ARG A 29 18.03 -11.38 -5.85
C ARG A 29 16.72 -11.83 -5.22
N ILE A 30 16.54 -13.14 -5.01
CA ILE A 30 15.36 -13.69 -4.34
C ILE A 30 15.29 -13.14 -2.91
N ALA A 31 16.39 -13.20 -2.14
CA ALA A 31 16.44 -12.69 -0.78
C ALA A 31 16.10 -11.19 -0.71
N GLU A 32 16.59 -10.38 -1.65
CA GLU A 32 16.27 -8.96 -1.74
C GLU A 32 14.77 -8.73 -2.01
N LEU A 33 14.19 -9.46 -2.96
CA LEU A 33 12.77 -9.35 -3.30
C LEU A 33 11.87 -9.82 -2.16
N GLU A 34 12.22 -10.92 -1.51
CA GLU A 34 11.51 -11.42 -0.32
C GLU A 34 11.56 -10.39 0.81
N ALA A 35 12.72 -9.75 1.04
CA ALA A 35 12.84 -8.68 2.02
C ALA A 35 12.01 -7.43 1.66
N GLN A 36 11.81 -7.14 0.37
CA GLN A 36 10.93 -6.05 -0.07
C GLN A 36 9.45 -6.40 0.15
N VAL A 37 9.04 -7.64 -0.13
CA VAL A 37 7.66 -8.12 0.06
C VAL A 37 7.29 -8.23 1.54
N ALA A 38 8.23 -8.62 2.40
CA ALA A 38 8.01 -8.72 3.85
C ALA A 38 7.81 -7.35 4.55
N LYS A 39 8.14 -6.24 3.88
CA LYS A 39 7.92 -4.89 4.40
C LYS A 39 6.46 -4.47 4.24
N SER A 40 5.79 -4.25 5.35
CA SER A 40 4.44 -3.67 5.46
C SER A 40 4.47 -2.33 6.17
N SER A 41 3.37 -1.57 6.14
CA SER A 41 3.27 -0.30 6.89
C SER A 41 3.46 -0.48 8.41
N ARG A 42 3.33 -1.72 8.92
CA ARG A 42 3.49 -2.03 10.35
C ARG A 42 4.95 -2.16 10.79
N ASN A 43 5.88 -2.45 9.88
CA ASN A 43 7.28 -2.73 10.21
C ASN A 43 8.31 -1.91 9.41
N SER A 44 7.88 -1.03 8.50
CA SER A 44 8.80 -0.34 7.58
C SER A 44 8.67 1.19 7.52
N ALA A 45 7.94 1.82 8.45
CA ALA A 45 7.62 3.26 8.47
C ALA A 45 6.94 3.81 7.19
N LYS A 46 6.63 2.94 6.22
CA LYS A 46 5.85 3.28 5.03
C LYS A 46 4.43 3.67 5.43
N PRO A 47 3.81 4.63 4.73
CA PRO A 47 2.45 5.01 5.03
C PRO A 47 1.50 3.82 4.77
N PRO A 48 0.43 3.68 5.58
CA PRO A 48 -0.57 2.62 5.44
C PRO A 48 -1.31 2.58 4.10
N SER A 49 -1.18 3.61 3.26
CA SER A 49 -1.70 3.64 1.89
C SER A 49 -0.84 2.82 0.92
N SER A 50 0.45 2.61 1.21
CA SER A 50 1.38 1.87 0.35
C SER A 50 1.19 0.35 0.38
N ASP A 51 0.46 -0.17 1.37
CA ASP A 51 0.15 -1.61 1.47
C ASP A 51 -0.90 -2.07 0.43
N GLY A 52 -1.54 -1.14 -0.28
CA GLY A 52 -2.52 -1.45 -1.33
C GLY A 52 -3.73 -2.24 -0.81
N LEU A 53 -4.29 -3.10 -1.67
CA LEU A 53 -5.49 -3.90 -1.36
C LEU A 53 -5.23 -5.09 -0.44
N ALA A 54 -3.96 -5.44 -0.19
CA ALA A 54 -3.59 -6.50 0.75
C ALA A 54 -3.84 -6.09 2.21
N LYS A 55 -4.05 -4.79 2.46
CA LYS A 55 -4.31 -4.28 3.80
C LYS A 55 -5.68 -4.76 4.31
N PRO A 56 -5.77 -5.28 5.55
CA PRO A 56 -7.05 -5.64 6.12
C PRO A 56 -7.95 -4.40 6.28
N PRO A 57 -9.27 -4.54 6.11
CA PRO A 57 -10.21 -3.43 6.29
C PRO A 57 -10.05 -2.86 7.71
N PRO A 58 -10.10 -1.53 7.87
CA PRO A 58 -9.95 -0.92 9.18
C PRO A 58 -11.07 -1.40 10.11
N LYS A 59 -10.69 -2.04 11.21
CA LYS A 59 -11.62 -2.47 12.25
C LYS A 59 -11.87 -1.32 13.20
N SER A 60 -13.14 -0.99 13.43
CA SER A 60 -13.51 -0.02 14.45
C SER A 60 -13.07 -0.52 15.83
N LEU A 61 -12.31 0.31 16.55
CA LEU A 61 -11.96 0.06 17.96
C LEU A 61 -13.13 0.39 18.91
N ARG A 62 -14.20 0.97 18.38
CA ARG A 62 -15.35 1.41 19.17
C ARG A 62 -16.11 0.18 19.68
N LYS A 63 -16.30 0.09 21.00
CA LYS A 63 -17.18 -0.91 21.59
C LYS A 63 -18.62 -0.68 21.10
N LYS A 64 -19.32 -1.75 20.76
CA LYS A 64 -20.75 -1.67 20.41
C LYS A 64 -21.52 -1.17 21.63
N THR A 65 -22.19 -0.04 21.49
CA THR A 65 -23.02 0.54 22.57
C THR A 65 -24.47 0.05 22.54
N GLY A 66 -24.88 -0.66 21.48
CA GLY A 66 -26.27 -1.08 21.27
C GLY A 66 -27.24 0.07 20.95
N ARG A 67 -26.79 1.32 21.01
CA ARG A 67 -27.62 2.50 20.73
C ARG A 67 -27.85 2.62 19.22
N ARG A 68 -29.10 2.91 18.84
CA ARG A 68 -29.44 3.27 17.46
C ARG A 68 -28.76 4.60 17.09
N PRO A 69 -28.32 4.77 15.83
CA PRO A 69 -27.85 6.06 15.35
C PRO A 69 -28.99 7.09 15.43
N GLY A 70 -28.65 8.35 15.73
CA GLY A 70 -29.62 9.43 15.88
C GLY A 70 -29.67 10.02 17.29
N GLY A 71 -30.55 11.00 17.47
CA GLY A 71 -30.82 11.62 18.76
C GLY A 71 -31.56 10.69 19.73
N GLN A 72 -31.78 11.18 20.94
CA GLN A 72 -32.64 10.49 21.91
C GLN A 72 -34.08 10.35 21.37
N LEU A 73 -34.76 9.27 21.75
CA LEU A 73 -36.14 9.03 21.34
C LEU A 73 -37.03 10.20 21.79
N GLY A 74 -37.79 10.78 20.86
CA GLY A 74 -38.66 11.93 21.13
C GLY A 74 -38.03 13.30 20.91
N HIS A 75 -36.71 13.40 20.67
CA HIS A 75 -36.11 14.68 20.32
C HIS A 75 -36.37 15.03 18.85
N PRO A 76 -36.89 16.24 18.56
CA PRO A 76 -37.00 16.71 17.19
C PRO A 76 -35.60 16.88 16.58
N GLY A 77 -35.43 16.42 15.35
CA GLY A 77 -34.19 16.64 14.60
C GLY A 77 -34.03 18.13 14.26
N SER A 78 -32.81 18.66 14.41
CA SER A 78 -32.44 20.04 14.05
C SER A 78 -31.71 20.14 12.71
N THR A 79 -31.84 19.12 11.85
CA THR A 79 -31.16 19.10 10.56
C THR A 79 -31.62 20.26 9.69
N LEU A 80 -30.67 21.10 9.27
CA LEU A 80 -30.92 22.16 8.29
C LEU A 80 -31.49 21.53 7.00
N ARG A 81 -32.57 22.10 6.50
CA ARG A 81 -33.15 21.70 5.22
C ARG A 81 -32.38 22.38 4.09
N MET A 82 -32.24 21.70 2.96
CA MET A 82 -31.81 22.38 1.75
C MET A 82 -32.93 23.33 1.31
N VAL A 83 -32.59 24.60 1.14
CA VAL A 83 -33.49 25.68 0.72
C VAL A 83 -32.87 26.38 -0.47
N ASP A 84 -33.71 26.90 -1.38
CA ASP A 84 -33.24 27.58 -2.59
C ASP A 84 -32.48 28.89 -2.28
N ASP A 85 -32.88 29.57 -1.20
CA ASP A 85 -32.22 30.79 -0.74
C ASP A 85 -31.81 30.67 0.74
N PRO A 86 -30.51 30.50 1.04
CA PRO A 86 -30.02 30.43 2.41
C PRO A 86 -29.82 31.83 3.03
N ASP A 87 -29.98 31.93 4.34
CA ASP A 87 -29.81 33.19 5.08
C ASP A 87 -28.39 33.78 4.96
N VAL A 88 -27.38 32.92 4.78
CA VAL A 88 -25.98 33.32 4.67
C VAL A 88 -25.29 32.54 3.55
N ARG A 89 -24.61 33.26 2.64
CA ARG A 89 -23.74 32.69 1.62
C ARG A 89 -22.30 33.11 1.90
N LEU A 90 -21.46 32.15 2.29
CA LEU A 90 -20.02 32.36 2.48
C LEU A 90 -19.26 31.82 1.28
N ARG A 91 -18.52 32.69 0.61
CA ARG A 91 -17.64 32.31 -0.49
C ARG A 91 -16.29 31.90 0.10
N HIS A 92 -15.89 30.66 -0.14
CA HIS A 92 -14.56 30.16 0.22
C HIS A 92 -13.68 30.10 -1.02
N GLU A 93 -12.76 31.04 -1.12
CA GLU A 93 -11.71 31.02 -2.14
C GLU A 93 -10.40 30.59 -1.48
N PRO A 94 -9.59 29.75 -2.16
CA PRO A 94 -8.27 29.43 -1.66
C PRO A 94 -7.47 30.73 -1.52
N GLY A 95 -6.75 30.83 -0.40
CA GLY A 95 -5.70 31.84 -0.30
C GLY A 95 -4.60 31.55 -1.32
N PRO A 96 -3.66 32.49 -1.52
CA PRO A 96 -2.55 32.30 -2.44
C PRO A 96 -1.79 31.00 -2.12
N CYS A 97 -1.41 30.28 -3.16
CA CYS A 97 -0.73 29.00 -3.05
C CYS A 97 0.56 29.16 -2.22
N GLY A 98 0.69 28.41 -1.12
CA GLY A 98 1.88 28.47 -0.26
C GLY A 98 3.19 28.04 -0.94
N GLY A 99 3.13 27.46 -2.14
CA GLY A 99 4.29 27.07 -2.94
C GLY A 99 4.68 28.07 -4.03
N CYS A 100 3.71 28.60 -4.78
CA CYS A 100 3.99 29.49 -5.93
C CYS A 100 3.41 30.92 -5.80
N GLY A 101 2.66 31.21 -4.75
CA GLY A 101 2.10 32.55 -4.48
C GLY A 101 0.98 33.00 -5.39
N ALA A 102 0.56 32.20 -6.37
CA ALA A 102 -0.58 32.51 -7.23
C ALA A 102 -1.89 32.38 -6.45
N SER A 103 -2.80 33.36 -6.63
CA SER A 103 -4.18 33.36 -6.16
C SER A 103 -5.10 32.56 -7.08
#